data_AF-A0A9D4T4Z3-F1
#
_entry.id   AF-A0A9D4T4Z3-F1
#
_cell.length_a   1.000
_cell.length_b   1.000
_cell.length_c   1.000
_cell.angle_alpha   90.00
_cell.angle_beta   90.00
_cell.angle_gamma   90.00
#
_symmetry.space_group_name_H-M   'P 1'
#
loop_
_entity.id
_entity.type
_entity.pdbx_description
1 polymer ?
#
loop_
_entity_poly.entity_id
_entity_poly.type
_entity_poly.pdbx_seq_one_letter_code
_entity_poly.pdbx_strand_id
1 'polypeptide(L)'
;MARDMADKVDERERDHATKEGVDCVIKNALPRNSTKLPFKRVVSWLKSNSMNILQSDKEGMFVLLPENLLGEKSDEAIAKNFKVVNFDPKKRRREALKLLGDLNLEHLKKITSKTDSGLTSLTADFFTIATMWIYTQNKGRKHRRR
;
A
#
# COMPACT_ATOMS: atom_id res chain seq x y z
N MET A 1 1.21 7.23 26.30
CA MET A 1 0.67 7.75 27.58
C MET A 1 0.72 6.71 28.70
N ALA A 2 -0.04 5.59 28.65
CA ALA A 2 0.00 4.59 29.71
C ALA A 2 1.37 3.88 29.85
N ARG A 3 2.04 3.58 28.74
CA ARG A 3 3.40 3.01 28.73
C ARG A 3 4.44 3.99 29.27
N ASP A 4 4.38 5.26 28.85
CA ASP A 4 5.30 6.31 29.32
C ASP A 4 5.16 6.62 30.82
N MET A 5 4.00 6.32 31.41
CA MET A 5 3.78 6.39 32.86
C MET A 5 4.31 5.15 33.58
N ALA A 6 4.19 3.96 32.99
CA ALA A 6 4.71 2.72 33.56
C ALA A 6 6.25 2.75 33.71
N ASP A 7 6.97 3.41 32.81
CA ASP A 7 8.43 3.55 32.91
C ASP A 7 8.91 4.34 34.14
N LYS A 8 8.01 5.05 34.83
CA LYS A 8 8.29 5.77 36.09
C LYS A 8 7.93 4.97 37.34
N VAL A 9 7.35 3.79 37.18
CA VAL A 9 6.90 2.91 38.26
C VAL A 9 7.95 1.82 38.49
N ASP A 10 8.05 1.37 39.75
CA ASP A 10 8.92 0.27 40.13
C ASP A 10 8.67 -0.95 39.23
N GLU A 11 9.74 -1.67 38.91
CA GLU A 11 9.71 -2.78 37.94
C GLU A 11 8.73 -3.88 38.33
N ARG A 12 8.46 -4.05 39.64
CA ARG A 12 7.51 -5.03 40.17
C ARG A 12 6.05 -4.64 39.96
N GLU A 13 5.76 -3.35 39.78
CA GLU A 13 4.41 -2.81 39.67
C GLU A 13 4.07 -2.33 38.25
N ARG A 14 5.05 -2.33 37.32
CA ARG A 14 4.87 -1.89 35.93
C ARG A 14 3.71 -2.56 35.20
N ASP A 15 3.58 -3.88 35.33
CA ASP A 15 2.51 -4.63 34.66
C ASP A 15 1.14 -4.26 35.23
N HIS A 16 1.07 -4.05 36.55
CA HIS A 16 -0.16 -3.64 37.23
C HIS A 16 -0.57 -2.21 36.83
N ALA A 17 0.37 -1.26 36.89
CA ALA A 17 0.15 0.12 36.50
C ALA A 17 -0.25 0.27 35.02
N THR A 18 0.36 -0.53 34.13
CA THR A 18 -0.01 -0.57 32.72
C THR A 18 -1.45 -1.06 32.55
N LYS A 19 -1.82 -2.12 33.26
CA LYS A 19 -3.16 -2.72 33.19
C LYS A 19 -4.24 -1.77 33.73
N GLU A 20 -3.98 -1.14 34.87
CA GLU A 20 -4.88 -0.13 35.45
C GLU A 20 -5.00 1.12 34.58
N GLY A 21 -3.89 1.59 33.99
CA GLY A 21 -3.90 2.71 33.06
C GLY A 21 -4.74 2.42 31.82
N VAL A 22 -4.63 1.21 31.26
CA VAL A 22 -5.45 0.75 30.14
C VAL A 22 -6.92 0.64 30.54
N ASP A 23 -7.22 0.04 31.69
CA ASP A 23 -8.60 -0.07 32.19
C ASP A 23 -9.23 1.30 32.47
N CYS A 24 -8.46 2.23 33.04
CA CYS A 24 -8.90 3.60 33.27
C CYS A 24 -9.22 4.31 31.95
N VAL A 25 -8.36 4.15 30.94
CA VAL A 25 -8.62 4.70 29.60
C VAL A 25 -9.84 4.05 28.98
N ILE A 26 -10.03 2.73 29.06
CA ILE A 26 -11.20 2.05 28.49
C ILE A 26 -12.50 2.47 29.20
N LYS A 27 -12.47 2.57 30.53
CA LYS A 27 -13.64 2.96 31.35
C LYS A 27 -14.00 4.43 31.19
N ASN A 28 -13.01 5.30 30.95
CA ASN A 28 -13.21 6.74 30.76
C ASN A 28 -13.13 7.18 29.29
N ALA A 29 -12.97 6.26 28.34
CA ALA A 29 -13.00 6.53 26.90
C ALA A 29 -14.44 6.83 26.45
N LEU A 30 -14.88 8.04 26.81
CA LEU A 30 -16.12 8.70 26.46
C LEU A 30 -17.42 7.95 26.87
N PRO A 31 -18.51 8.69 27.15
CA PRO A 31 -19.79 8.07 27.44
C PRO A 31 -20.22 7.17 26.27
N ARG A 32 -20.61 5.93 26.55
CA ARG A 32 -21.24 4.96 25.62
C ARG A 32 -22.47 5.51 24.89
N ASN A 33 -22.96 6.68 25.28
CA ASN A 33 -23.97 7.45 24.58
C ASN A 33 -23.31 8.22 23.43
N SER A 34 -22.86 7.48 22.41
CA SER A 34 -22.28 8.09 21.23
C SER A 34 -23.36 8.87 20.48
N THR A 35 -23.45 10.17 20.75
CA THR A 35 -23.79 11.10 19.69
C THR A 35 -22.85 10.77 18.55
N LYS A 36 -23.41 10.30 17.42
CA LYS A 36 -22.63 9.95 16.24
C LYS A 36 -21.61 11.07 16.04
N LEU A 37 -20.31 10.75 16.12
CA LEU A 37 -19.26 11.72 15.86
C LEU A 37 -19.67 12.49 14.61
N PRO A 38 -19.58 13.83 14.59
CA PRO A 38 -20.10 14.63 13.49
C PRO A 38 -19.17 14.49 12.29
N PHE A 39 -19.10 13.29 11.72
CA PHE A 39 -18.20 12.87 10.67
C PHE A 39 -18.36 13.78 9.45
N LYS A 40 -19.61 14.16 9.15
CA LYS A 40 -19.90 15.15 8.10
C LYS A 40 -19.20 16.49 8.35
N ARG A 41 -19.17 16.98 9.60
CA ARG A 41 -18.50 18.24 9.96
C ARG A 41 -16.98 18.11 9.85
N VAL A 42 -16.43 16.98 10.30
CA VAL A 42 -14.99 16.70 10.18
C VAL A 42 -14.57 16.61 8.72
N VAL A 43 -15.30 15.85 7.90
CA VAL A 43 -15.04 15.75 6.45
C VAL A 43 -15.21 17.09 5.76
N SER A 44 -16.23 17.88 6.12
CA SER A 44 -16.41 19.22 5.58
C SER A 44 -15.23 20.13 5.93
N TRP A 45 -14.77 20.10 7.18
CA TRP A 45 -13.62 20.88 7.61
C TRP A 45 -12.35 20.47 6.87
N LEU A 46 -12.08 19.17 6.73
CA LEU A 46 -10.92 18.67 6.00
C LEU A 46 -10.93 19.15 4.54
N LYS A 47 -12.09 19.08 3.87
CA LYS A 47 -12.25 19.57 2.50
C LYS A 47 -12.04 21.08 2.40
N SER A 48 -12.62 21.86 3.31
CA SER A 48 -12.46 23.32 3.33
C SER A 48 -11.02 23.78 3.57
N ASN A 49 -10.18 22.92 4.18
CA ASN A 49 -8.78 23.22 4.46
C ASN A 49 -7.80 22.48 3.54
N SER A 50 -8.27 21.87 2.44
CA SER A 50 -7.43 21.09 1.51
C SER A 50 -6.57 20.03 2.22
N MET A 51 -7.19 19.30 3.15
CA MET A 51 -6.55 18.23 3.91
C MET A 51 -6.99 16.86 3.40
N ASN A 52 -6.03 15.97 3.17
CA ASN A 52 -6.22 14.60 2.73
C ASN A 52 -6.00 13.61 3.89
N ILE A 53 -6.83 12.57 3.94
CA ILE A 53 -6.67 11.45 4.88
C ILE A 53 -5.99 10.31 4.13
N LEU A 54 -4.85 9.86 4.66
CA LEU A 54 -4.13 8.68 4.17
C LEU A 54 -4.14 7.59 5.24
N GLN A 55 -4.18 6.33 4.82
CA GLN A 55 -3.95 5.22 5.72
C GLN A 55 -2.46 5.14 6.05
N SER A 56 -2.12 5.00 7.33
CA SER A 56 -0.74 4.75 7.76
C SER A 56 -0.38 3.28 7.58
N ASP A 57 0.89 2.98 7.33
CA ASP A 57 1.43 1.61 7.31
C ASP A 57 1.28 0.90 8.66
N LYS A 58 1.06 1.65 9.75
CA LYS A 58 0.76 1.11 11.07
C LYS A 58 -0.74 0.89 11.20
N GLU A 59 -1.12 -0.32 11.56
CA GLU A 59 -2.52 -0.73 11.69
C GLU A 59 -3.34 0.25 12.56
N GLY A 60 -4.53 0.59 12.07
CA GLY A 60 -5.48 1.44 12.78
C GLY A 60 -5.16 2.93 12.82
N MET A 61 -4.10 3.41 12.15
CA MET A 61 -3.75 4.83 12.12
C MET A 61 -3.99 5.48 10.75
N PHE A 62 -4.35 6.76 10.79
CA PHE A 62 -4.49 7.62 9.63
C PHE A 62 -3.58 8.83 9.77
N VAL A 63 -3.09 9.34 8.65
CA VAL A 63 -2.29 10.56 8.57
C VAL A 63 -3.10 11.62 7.84
N LEU A 64 -3.11 12.83 8.39
CA LEU A 64 -3.68 14.00 7.75
C LEU A 64 -2.57 14.80 7.07
N LEU A 65 -2.65 14.97 5.75
CA LEU A 65 -1.67 15.76 4.98
C LEU A 65 -2.37 16.89 4.23
N PRO A 66 -1.81 18.11 4.26
CA PRO A 66 -2.16 19.15 3.30
C PRO A 66 -1.98 18.67 1.85
N GLU A 67 -2.81 19.15 0.93
CA GLU A 67 -2.80 18.77 -0.49
C GLU A 67 -1.47 19.05 -1.19
N ASN A 68 -0.84 20.19 -0.91
CA ASN A 68 0.48 20.53 -1.44
C ASN A 68 1.56 19.54 -0.96
N LEU A 69 1.54 19.18 0.32
CA LEU A 69 2.51 18.26 0.90
C LEU A 69 2.30 16.83 0.42
N LEU A 70 1.05 16.45 0.14
CA LEU A 70 0.72 15.13 -0.40
C LEU A 70 1.39 14.92 -1.77
N GLY A 71 1.31 15.93 -2.65
CA GLY A 71 1.94 15.86 -3.97
C GLY A 71 3.45 15.68 -3.85
N GLU A 72 4.11 16.55 -3.08
CA GLU A 72 5.55 16.48 -2.83
C GLU A 72 5.98 15.12 -2.27
N LYS A 73 5.27 14.60 -1.26
CA LYS A 73 5.60 13.30 -0.66
C LYS A 73 5.33 12.13 -1.59
N SER A 74 4.33 12.26 -2.46
CA SER A 74 4.03 11.26 -3.48
C SER A 74 5.15 11.21 -4.52
N ASP A 75 5.59 12.37 -5.01
CA ASP A 75 6.70 12.47 -5.97
C ASP A 75 8.02 12.00 -5.38
N GLU A 76 8.34 12.38 -4.13
CA GLU A 76 9.49 11.87 -3.38
C GLU A 76 9.45 10.33 -3.24
N ALA A 77 8.29 9.78 -2.87
CA ALA A 77 8.13 8.34 -2.73
C ALA A 77 8.27 7.61 -4.07
N ILE A 78 7.75 8.19 -5.16
CA ILE A 78 7.93 7.66 -6.51
C ILE A 78 9.42 7.70 -6.89
N ALA A 79 10.08 8.85 -6.74
CA ALA A 79 11.49 9.01 -7.09
C ALA A 79 12.42 8.11 -6.27
N LYS A 80 12.08 7.85 -5.00
CA LYS A 80 12.86 6.97 -4.11
C LYS A 80 12.74 5.50 -4.51
N ASN A 81 11.54 5.05 -4.90
CA ASN A 81 11.27 3.63 -5.13
C ASN A 81 11.35 3.23 -6.60
N PHE A 82 11.25 4.19 -7.52
CA PHE A 82 11.21 3.95 -8.96
C PHE A 82 12.32 4.71 -9.67
N LYS A 83 12.96 4.06 -10.63
CA LYS A 83 13.91 4.70 -11.54
C LYS A 83 13.20 5.08 -12.82
N VAL A 84 13.44 6.28 -13.31
CA VAL A 84 12.99 6.67 -14.64
C VAL A 84 13.71 5.79 -15.66
N VAL A 85 12.94 4.99 -16.39
CA VAL A 85 13.45 4.17 -17.49
C VAL A 85 13.04 4.85 -18.78
N ASN A 86 14.02 5.16 -19.64
CA ASN A 86 13.72 5.56 -21.00
C ASN A 86 13.16 4.34 -21.75
N PHE A 87 11.84 4.25 -21.79
CA PHE A 87 11.10 3.07 -22.23
C PHE A 87 10.36 3.40 -23.52
N ASP A 88 10.72 2.72 -24.62
CA ASP A 88 9.93 2.72 -25.85
C ASP A 88 8.96 1.51 -25.81
N PRO A 89 7.65 1.76 -25.59
CA PRO A 89 6.66 0.69 -25.49
C PRO A 89 6.57 -0.15 -26.77
N LYS A 90 6.75 0.47 -27.94
CA LYS A 90 6.63 -0.21 -29.23
C LYS A 90 7.81 -1.16 -29.45
N LYS A 91 9.02 -0.71 -29.12
CA LYS A 91 10.22 -1.55 -29.20
C LYS A 91 10.14 -2.74 -28.24
N ARG A 92 9.77 -2.51 -26.98
CA ARG A 92 9.66 -3.58 -25.97
C ARG A 92 8.55 -4.57 -26.26
N ARG A 93 7.42 -4.10 -26.79
CA ARG A 93 6.35 -4.98 -27.26
C ARG A 93 6.83 -5.89 -28.38
N ARG A 94 7.58 -5.36 -29.36
CA ARG A 94 8.15 -6.16 -30.45
C ARG A 94 9.11 -7.22 -29.92
N GLU A 95 9.99 -6.85 -28.98
CA GLU A 95 10.90 -7.79 -28.32
C GLU A 95 10.15 -8.87 -27.54
N ALA A 96 9.10 -8.51 -26.81
CA ALA A 96 8.27 -9.45 -26.07
C ALA A 96 7.52 -10.42 -27.00
N LEU A 97 6.91 -9.92 -28.09
CA LEU A 97 6.25 -10.78 -29.09
C LEU A 97 7.23 -11.73 -29.78
N LYS A 98 8.46 -11.26 -30.04
CA LYS A 98 9.54 -12.11 -30.57
C LYS A 98 9.89 -13.22 -29.57
N LEU A 99 10.13 -12.87 -28.31
CA LEU A 99 10.46 -13.85 -27.26
C LEU A 99 9.33 -14.87 -27.06
N LEU A 100 8.06 -14.44 -27.09
CA LEU A 100 6.92 -15.36 -27.00
C LEU A 100 6.87 -16.32 -28.20
N GLY A 101 7.25 -15.86 -29.39
CA GLY A 101 7.41 -16.72 -30.56
C GLY A 101 8.57 -17.72 -30.40
N ASP A 102 9.72 -17.25 -29.92
CA ASP A 102 10.91 -18.09 -29.69
C ASP A 102 10.63 -19.19 -28.64
N LEU A 103 9.75 -18.90 -27.66
CA LEU A 103 9.30 -19.85 -26.63
C LEU A 103 8.08 -20.69 -27.05
N ASN A 104 7.59 -20.56 -28.28
CA ASN A 104 6.43 -21.26 -28.82
C ASN A 104 5.13 -21.04 -28.00
N LEU A 105 4.97 -19.86 -27.42
CA LEU A 105 3.82 -19.44 -26.60
C LEU A 105 2.78 -18.70 -27.44
N GLU A 106 2.30 -19.34 -28.51
CA GLU A 106 1.47 -18.70 -29.54
C GLU A 106 0.13 -18.15 -29.01
N HIS A 107 -0.44 -18.78 -27.99
CA HIS A 107 -1.66 -18.27 -27.36
C HIS A 107 -1.43 -16.93 -26.64
N LEU A 108 -0.35 -16.81 -25.86
CA LEU A 108 0.01 -15.56 -25.18
C LEU A 108 0.38 -14.48 -26.19
N LYS A 109 1.16 -14.83 -27.22
CA LYS A 109 1.53 -13.92 -28.31
C LYS A 109 0.30 -13.33 -29.01
N LYS A 110 -0.74 -14.14 -29.24
CA LYS A 110 -2.01 -13.70 -29.85
C LYS A 110 -2.82 -12.76 -28.96
N ILE A 111 -2.74 -12.93 -27.63
CA ILE A 111 -3.38 -12.00 -26.68
C ILE A 111 -2.60 -10.69 -26.67
N THR A 112 -1.29 -10.75 -26.47
CA THR A 112 -0.40 -9.58 -26.40
C THR A 112 -0.33 -8.79 -27.72
N SER A 113 -0.58 -9.42 -28.87
CA SER A 113 -0.63 -8.73 -30.17
C SER A 113 -1.94 -7.96 -30.40
N LYS A 114 -3.01 -8.28 -29.65
CA LYS A 114 -4.31 -7.63 -29.76
C LYS A 114 -4.48 -6.47 -28.79
N THR A 115 -3.71 -6.40 -27.71
CA THR A 115 -3.83 -5.29 -26.77
C THR A 115 -3.37 -3.98 -27.40
N ASP A 116 -4.08 -2.90 -27.10
CA ASP A 116 -3.83 -1.62 -27.74
C ASP A 116 -2.47 -1.05 -27.28
N SER A 117 -1.78 -0.30 -28.15
CA SER A 117 -0.42 0.19 -27.86
C SER A 117 -0.33 1.30 -26.81
N GLY A 118 -1.46 1.63 -26.19
CA GLY A 118 -1.56 2.62 -25.12
C GLY A 118 -0.79 2.20 -23.87
N LEU A 119 -0.07 3.15 -23.28
CA LEU A 119 0.74 2.98 -22.07
C LEU A 119 -0.05 2.35 -20.90
N THR A 120 -1.37 2.56 -20.88
CA THR A 120 -2.32 2.06 -19.87
C THR A 120 -2.67 0.58 -20.01
N SER A 121 -2.59 0.00 -21.21
CA SER A 121 -2.83 -1.43 -21.44
C SER A 121 -1.61 -2.26 -21.06
N LEU A 122 -0.41 -1.74 -21.35
CA LEU A 122 0.83 -2.45 -21.05
C LEU A 122 1.08 -2.57 -19.54
N THR A 123 0.74 -1.58 -18.72
CA THR A 123 0.94 -1.69 -17.26
C THR A 123 0.07 -2.77 -16.64
N ALA A 124 -1.22 -2.84 -16.99
CA ALA A 124 -2.12 -3.87 -16.49
C ALA A 124 -1.67 -5.29 -16.89
N ASP A 125 -1.26 -5.48 -18.16
CA ASP A 125 -0.78 -6.77 -18.65
C ASP A 125 0.61 -7.12 -18.10
N PHE A 126 1.52 -6.16 -17.95
CA PHE A 126 2.89 -6.41 -17.47
C PHE A 126 2.91 -6.77 -15.99
N PHE A 127 2.08 -6.13 -15.15
CA PHE A 127 1.92 -6.55 -13.75
C PHE A 127 1.29 -7.94 -13.65
N THR A 128 0.33 -8.27 -14.53
CA THR A 128 -0.29 -9.61 -14.57
C THR A 128 0.70 -10.68 -15.04
N ILE A 129 1.53 -10.38 -16.03
CA ILE A 129 2.56 -11.30 -16.56
C ILE A 129 3.72 -11.46 -15.57
N ALA A 130 4.17 -10.37 -14.93
CA ALA A 130 5.23 -10.42 -13.92
C ALA A 130 4.78 -11.20 -12.67
N THR A 131 3.54 -11.01 -12.21
CA THR A 131 2.97 -11.80 -11.11
C THR A 131 2.81 -13.27 -11.50
N MET A 132 2.38 -13.57 -12.73
CA MET A 132 2.34 -14.96 -13.24
C MET A 132 3.73 -15.60 -13.35
N TRP A 133 4.77 -14.85 -13.75
CA TRP A 133 6.15 -15.35 -13.81
C TRP A 133 6.73 -15.62 -12.41
N ILE A 134 6.51 -14.70 -11.46
CA ILE A 134 6.90 -14.91 -10.05
C ILE A 134 6.17 -16.13 -9.46
N TYR A 135 4.88 -16.30 -9.77
CA TYR A 135 4.08 -17.44 -9.33
C TYR A 135 4.59 -18.78 -9.90
N THR A 136 4.96 -18.81 -11.19
CA THR A 136 5.49 -20.01 -11.85
C THR A 136 6.90 -20.37 -11.37
N GLN A 137 7.79 -19.39 -11.15
CA GLN A 137 9.10 -19.60 -10.55
C GLN A 137 9.01 -20.17 -9.12
N ASN A 138 8.01 -19.75 -8.33
CA ASN A 138 7.79 -20.27 -6.98
C ASN A 138 7.16 -21.68 -6.94
N LYS A 139 6.35 -22.06 -7.93
CA LYS A 139 5.87 -23.45 -8.04
C LYS A 139 6.99 -24.42 -8.44
N GLY A 140 7.93 -24.00 -9.30
CA GLY A 140 9.09 -24.81 -9.69
C GLY A 140 10.06 -25.12 -8.54
N ARG A 141 10.15 -24.26 -7.53
CA ARG A 141 11.02 -24.48 -6.35
C ARG A 141 10.45 -25.48 -5.33
N LYS A 142 9.13 -25.73 -5.31
CA LYS A 142 8.50 -26.69 -4.37
C LYS A 142 8.62 -28.16 -4.79
N HIS A 143 9.06 -28.47 -6.01
CA HIS A 143 9.23 -29.86 -6.48
C HIS A 143 10.68 -30.35 -6.52
N ARG A 144 11.66 -29.53 -6.12
CA ARG A 144 13.08 -29.88 -6.10
C ARG A 144 13.64 -30.20 -4.70
N ARG A 145 12.74 -30.40 -3.73
CA ARG A 145 13.04 -30.91 -2.38
C ARG A 145 12.25 -32.19 -2.12
N ARG A 146 12.63 -33.26 -2.80
CA ARG A 146 12.43 -34.63 -2.35
C ARG A 146 13.63 -35.44 -2.83
#